data_AF-S6I3Y5-F1
#
_entry.id   AF-S6I3Y5-F1
#
_cell.length_a   1.000
_cell.length_b   1.000
_cell.length_c   1.000
_cell.angle_alpha   90.00
_cell.angle_beta   90.00
_cell.angle_gamma   90.00
#
_symmetry.space_group_name_H-M   'P 1'
#
loop_
_entity.id
_entity.type
_entity.pdbx_description
1 polymer ?
#
loop_
_entity_poly.entity_id
_entity_poly.type
_entity_poly.pdbx_seq_one_letter_code
_entity_poly.pdbx_strand_id
1 'polypeptide(L)' 'MRCVALRCVALRCATATAYECGDSLKGSQRDLAFSVMHLVQMVQTLVDKSLDNLPLRD' A
#
# COMPACT_ATOMS: atom_id res chain seq x y z
N MET A 1 11.34 9.70 13.98
CA MET A 1 11.76 9.47 12.56
C MET A 1 11.84 7.98 12.14
N ARG A 2 12.21 7.02 13.01
CA ARG A 2 12.28 5.59 12.64
C ARG A 2 10.93 4.92 12.31
N CYS A 3 9.81 5.35 12.88
CA CYS A 3 8.47 4.81 12.57
C CYS A 3 7.90 5.30 11.22
N VAL A 4 8.35 6.45 10.71
CA VAL A 4 7.87 6.99 9.43
C VAL A 4 8.56 6.32 8.23
N ALA A 5 9.85 5.95 8.37
CA ALA A 5 10.58 5.22 7.34
C ALA A 5 10.06 3.77 7.15
N LEU A 6 9.59 3.13 8.23
CA LEU A 6 9.02 1.78 8.17
C LEU A 6 7.67 1.74 7.42
N ARG A 7 6.96 2.86 7.38
CA ARG A 7 5.62 3.01 6.77
C ARG A 7 5.62 2.91 5.24
N CYS A 8 6.72 3.27 4.57
CA CYS A 8 6.77 3.23 3.10
C CYS A 8 7.20 1.87 2.57
N VAL A 9 8.04 1.12 3.30
CA VAL A 9 8.66 -0.09 2.77
C VAL A 9 7.66 -1.23 2.59
N ALA A 10 6.87 -1.55 3.62
CA ALA A 10 5.91 -2.64 3.55
C ALA A 10 4.82 -2.37 2.50
N LEU A 11 4.33 -1.13 2.46
CA LEU A 11 3.27 -0.77 1.54
C LEU A 11 3.75 -0.64 0.09
N ARG A 12 4.93 -0.04 -0.15
CA ARG A 12 5.54 -0.06 -1.49
C ARG A 12 5.82 -1.48 -1.96
N CYS A 13 6.30 -2.35 -1.09
CA CYS A 13 6.56 -3.74 -1.42
C CYS A 13 5.26 -4.44 -1.84
N ALA A 14 4.19 -4.31 -1.05
CA ALA A 14 2.88 -4.86 -1.41
C ALA A 14 2.34 -4.30 -2.74
N THR A 15 2.51 -3.00 -3.01
CA THR A 15 2.12 -2.39 -4.29
C THR A 15 2.93 -2.95 -5.46
N ALA A 16 4.26 -3.06 -5.32
CA ALA A 16 5.12 -3.58 -6.37
C ALA A 16 4.78 -5.04 -6.71
N THR A 17 4.61 -5.88 -5.69
CA THR A 17 4.20 -7.29 -5.86
C THR A 17 2.83 -7.41 -6.53
N ALA A 18 1.82 -6.64 -6.08
CA ALA A 18 0.49 -6.67 -6.68
C ALA A 18 0.52 -6.21 -8.15
N TYR A 19 1.35 -5.21 -8.45
CA TYR A 19 1.51 -4.69 -9.81
C TYR A 19 2.20 -5.71 -10.73
N GLU A 20 3.32 -6.30 -10.32
CA GLU A 20 4.03 -7.34 -11.09
C GLU A 20 3.17 -8.60 -11.28
N CYS A 21 2.41 -8.99 -10.25
CA CYS A 21 1.41 -10.06 -10.38
C CYS A 21 0.33 -9.69 -11.41
N GLY A 22 -0.24 -8.48 -11.35
CA GLY A 22 -1.28 -8.05 -12.28
C GLY A 22 -0.79 -7.99 -13.73
N ASP A 23 0.46 -7.58 -13.94
CA ASP A 23 1.09 -7.54 -15.26
C ASP A 23 1.27 -8.95 -15.85
N SER A 24 1.74 -9.89 -15.02
CA SER A 24 1.98 -11.30 -15.39
C SER A 24 0.71 -12.15 -15.54
N LEU A 25 -0.42 -11.72 -14.97
CA LEU A 25 -1.71 -12.43 -14.99
C LEU A 25 -2.68 -11.88 -16.05
N LYS A 26 -3.73 -12.65 -16.38
CA LYS A 26 -4.80 -12.24 -17.32
C LYS A 26 -6.18 -12.66 -16.79
N GLY A 27 -7.23 -12.02 -17.29
CA GLY A 27 -8.63 -12.29 -16.90
C GLY A 27 -8.87 -12.05 -15.42
N SER A 28 -9.70 -12.89 -14.79
CA SER A 28 -10.13 -12.72 -13.39
C SER A 28 -8.99 -12.67 -12.36
N GLN A 29 -7.85 -13.29 -12.64
CA GLN A 29 -6.68 -13.26 -11.75
C GLN A 29 -5.99 -11.88 -11.77
N ARG A 30 -5.97 -11.21 -12.93
CA ARG A 30 -5.50 -9.82 -13.04
C ARG A 30 -6.44 -8.87 -12.32
N ASP A 31 -7.76 -9.08 -12.46
CA ASP A 31 -8.77 -8.27 -11.76
C ASP A 31 -8.63 -8.40 -10.24
N LEU A 32 -8.33 -9.60 -9.75
CA LEU A 32 -8.03 -9.84 -8.33
C LEU A 32 -6.75 -9.13 -7.89
N ALA A 33 -5.66 -9.21 -8.67
CA ALA A 33 -4.41 -8.52 -8.36
C ALA A 33 -4.60 -6.99 -8.29
N PHE A 34 -5.37 -6.41 -9.21
CA PHE A 34 -5.73 -4.98 -9.14
C PHE A 34 -6.66 -4.65 -7.99
N SER A 35 -7.56 -5.56 -7.60
CA SER A 35 -8.37 -5.39 -6.38
C SER A 35 -7.49 -5.30 -5.13
N VAL A 36 -6.45 -6.13 -5.04
CA VAL A 36 -5.44 -6.03 -3.96
C VAL A 36 -4.70 -4.70 -4.04
N MET A 37 -4.29 -4.25 -5.22
CA MET A 37 -3.61 -2.95 -5.41
C MET A 37 -4.48 -1.79 -4.92
N HIS A 38 -5.79 -1.81 -5.22
CA HIS A 38 -6.75 -0.83 -4.72
C HIS A 38 -6.86 -0.84 -3.19
N LEU A 39 -6.93 -2.04 -2.57
CA LEU A 39 -6.94 -2.17 -1.11
C LEU A 39 -5.66 -1.61 -0.48
N VAL A 40 -4.49 -1.88 -1.06
CA VAL A 40 -3.21 -1.37 -0.59
C VAL A 40 -3.17 0.18 -0.66
N GLN A 41 -3.67 0.78 -1.73
CA GLN A 41 -3.79 2.24 -1.86
C GLN A 41 -4.76 2.84 -0.82
N MET A 42 -5.86 2.16 -0.53
CA MET A 42 -6.80 2.57 0.51
C MET A 42 -6.15 2.53 1.89
N VAL A 43 -5.43 1.46 2.21
CA VAL A 43 -4.63 1.37 3.44
C VAL A 43 -3.61 2.49 3.50
N GLN A 44 -2.91 2.79 2.40
CA GLN A 44 -1.93 3.90 2.35
C GLN A 44 -2.56 5.21 2.80
N THR A 45 -3.75 5.51 2.30
CA THR A 45 -4.49 6.74 2.56
C THR A 45 -4.97 6.80 4.00
N LEU A 46 -5.50 5.70 4.54
CA LEU A 46 -5.96 5.63 5.94
C LEU A 46 -4.79 5.79 6.92
N VAL A 47 -3.69 5.11 6.59
CA VAL A 47 -2.42 5.18 7.30
C VAL A 47 -1.95 6.63 7.29
N ASP A 48 -1.79 7.26 6.12
CA ASP A 48 -1.37 8.66 5.95
C ASP A 48 -2.17 9.63 6.84
N LYS A 49 -3.50 9.60 6.74
CA LYS A 49 -4.41 10.38 7.58
C LYS A 49 -4.20 10.12 9.08
N SER A 50 -3.96 8.88 9.47
CA SER A 50 -3.73 8.54 10.88
C SER A 50 -2.42 9.08 11.44
N LEU A 51 -1.40 9.35 10.60
CA LEU A 51 -0.20 10.07 11.06
C LEU A 51 -0.38 11.57 11.03
N ASP A 52 -1.10 12.11 10.05
CA ASP A 52 -1.40 13.54 10.01
C ASP A 52 -2.15 13.99 11.28
N ASN A 53 -3.01 13.11 11.81
CA ASN A 53 -3.72 13.32 13.08
C ASN A 53 -2.93 12.95 14.35
N LEU A 54 -1.69 12.43 14.24
CA LEU A 54 -0.87 12.15 15.41
C LEU A 54 -0.21 13.47 15.85
N PRO A 55 -0.53 14.03 17.02
CA PRO A 55 0.18 15.21 17.50
C PRO A 55 1.67 14.90 17.55
N LEU A 56 2.48 15.79 16.96
CA LEU A 56 3.94 15.76 17.00
C LEU A 56 4.40 15.41 18.42
N ARG A 57 4.75 14.14 18.63
CA ARG A 57 5.47 13.70 19.82
C ARG A 57 6.94 13.79 19.46
N ASP A 58 7.52 14.93 19.80
CA ASP A 58 8.97 15.13 19.90
C ASP A 58 9.59 14.13 20.89
#